data_AF-A0A7V7WL31-F1
#
_entry.id   AF-A0A7V7WL31-F1
#
_cell.length_a   1.000
_cell.length_b   1.000
_cell.length_c   1.000
_cell.angle_alpha   90.00
_cell.angle_beta   90.00
_cell.angle_gamma   90.00
#
_symmetry.space_group_name_H-M   'P 1'
#
loop_
_entity.id
_entity.type
_entity.pdbx_description
1 polymer ?
#
loop_
_entity_poly.entity_id
_entity_poly.type
_entity_poly.pdbx_seq_one_letter_code
_entity_poly.pdbx_strand_id
1 'polypeptide(L)'
;AESFLAFEGNFSSEIGEEDAKLNVNAFFSLPPTQKSYERLKSALYHLLLTDEFKGLFEDKFRGAKDLAQNIADYIDKDDAQNEPGGQERGREGVGGGLQVQMKNAKLLSMEELMMVPGMTEDIFQKLKPYLTVYGADEKIFVCRAKDPLVKSLILAYTENNTRMEPVRDDNAELLTKATDAVLNSCPDTQAMANNLDQALGVVQPENTPSPSSAARAGGPTSTLTGATSGGGAGLGQSDKFSDMVKNENKIFSIIGIGTVGETEVKLKTILDTTNPNPNRWTMLYWRVE
;
A
#
# COMPACT_ATOMS: atom_id res chain seq x y z
N ALA A 1 -10.52 40.74 25.75
CA ALA A 1 -10.15 39.43 25.20
C ALA A 1 -10.66 38.40 26.20
N GLU A 2 -11.77 37.75 25.90
CA GLU A 2 -12.15 36.54 26.64
C GLU A 2 -11.00 35.54 26.47
N SER A 3 -10.58 34.91 27.57
CA SER A 3 -9.52 33.91 27.48
C SER A 3 -10.03 32.78 26.59
N PHE A 4 -9.21 32.32 25.66
CA PHE A 4 -9.46 31.13 24.83
C PHE A 4 -9.80 29.87 25.68
N LEU A 5 -9.59 29.95 27.00
CA LEU A 5 -9.88 28.92 28.01
C LEU A 5 -11.21 29.14 28.75
N ALA A 6 -12.04 30.13 28.36
CA ALA A 6 -13.34 30.39 28.97
C ALA A 6 -14.47 29.48 28.43
N PHE A 7 -14.16 28.53 27.54
CA PHE A 7 -15.12 27.57 27.04
C PHE A 7 -15.40 26.49 28.09
N GLU A 8 -16.66 26.31 28.47
CA GLU A 8 -17.08 25.19 29.30
C GLU A 8 -17.03 23.89 28.48
N GLY A 9 -16.01 23.08 28.67
CA GLY A 9 -15.92 21.76 28.06
C GLY A 9 -14.51 21.17 28.06
N ASN A 10 -14.42 19.89 27.72
CA ASN A 10 -13.16 19.18 27.55
C ASN A 10 -12.96 18.84 26.07
N PHE A 11 -11.72 18.93 25.61
CA PHE A 11 -11.35 18.51 24.26
C PHE A 11 -10.14 17.59 24.32
N SER A 12 -10.18 16.51 23.52
CA SER A 12 -9.03 15.65 23.26
C SER A 12 -8.93 15.36 21.77
N SER A 13 -7.74 14.97 21.32
CA SER A 13 -7.52 14.61 19.94
C SER A 13 -6.56 13.43 19.82
N GLU A 14 -6.88 12.50 18.94
CA GLU A 14 -5.99 11.41 18.53
C GLU A 14 -5.60 11.61 17.07
N ILE A 15 -4.32 11.41 16.77
CA ILE A 15 -3.78 11.52 15.41
C ILE A 15 -3.36 10.12 14.94
N GLY A 16 -3.88 9.69 13.80
CA GLY A 16 -3.51 8.47 13.11
C GLY A 16 -2.82 8.76 11.78
N GLU A 17 -2.03 7.81 11.31
CA GLU A 17 -1.21 7.93 10.11
C GLU A 17 -1.85 7.07 9.00
N GLU A 18 -2.38 7.69 7.95
CA GLU A 18 -3.07 6.97 6.88
C GLU A 18 -2.09 6.43 5.83
N ASP A 19 -0.96 7.11 5.58
CA ASP A 19 0.07 6.54 4.67
C ASP A 19 0.76 5.31 5.27
N ALA A 20 0.59 5.03 6.56
CA ALA A 20 1.07 3.81 7.22
C ALA A 20 0.18 2.59 6.95
N LYS A 21 -0.87 2.75 6.15
CA LYS A 21 -1.86 1.72 5.79
C LYS A 21 -1.82 1.45 4.28
N LEU A 22 -2.36 0.31 3.87
CA LEU A 22 -2.49 -0.06 2.47
C LEU A 22 -3.64 0.73 1.82
N ASN A 23 -3.31 1.56 0.84
CA ASN A 23 -4.28 2.38 0.11
C ASN A 23 -4.98 1.56 -0.99
N VAL A 24 -6.20 1.12 -0.76
CA VAL A 24 -6.95 0.31 -1.75
C VAL A 24 -7.40 1.12 -2.97
N ASN A 25 -7.50 2.44 -2.85
CA ASN A 25 -7.81 3.30 -4.00
C ASN A 25 -6.68 3.37 -5.03
N ALA A 26 -5.52 2.80 -4.74
CA ALA A 26 -4.45 2.66 -5.71
C ALA A 26 -4.82 1.70 -6.86
N PHE A 27 -5.71 0.72 -6.64
CA PHE A 27 -6.20 -0.17 -7.71
C PHE A 27 -6.85 0.60 -8.88
N PHE A 28 -7.55 1.71 -8.60
CA PHE A 28 -8.11 2.56 -9.65
C PHE A 28 -7.04 3.26 -10.51
N SER A 29 -5.87 3.53 -9.94
CA SER A 29 -4.77 4.22 -10.62
C SER A 29 -3.83 3.26 -11.35
N LEU A 30 -3.77 2.01 -10.90
CA LEU A 30 -2.86 0.98 -11.40
C LEU A 30 -3.58 0.08 -12.42
N PRO A 31 -3.08 -0.05 -13.65
CA PRO A 31 -3.54 -1.07 -14.58
C PRO A 31 -3.28 -2.49 -14.03
N PRO A 32 -4.21 -3.46 -14.23
CA PRO A 32 -4.02 -4.85 -13.78
C PRO A 32 -2.78 -5.54 -14.34
N THR A 33 -2.28 -5.09 -15.49
CA THR A 33 -1.05 -5.62 -16.11
C THR A 33 0.25 -5.16 -15.42
N GLN A 34 0.18 -4.21 -14.48
CA GLN A 34 1.36 -3.71 -13.78
C GLN A 34 1.71 -4.58 -12.58
N LYS A 35 3.02 -4.81 -12.38
CA LYS A 35 3.52 -5.54 -11.21
C LYS A 35 3.13 -4.90 -9.88
N SER A 36 2.99 -3.57 -9.82
CA SER A 36 2.55 -2.86 -8.62
C SER A 36 1.12 -3.23 -8.22
N TYR A 37 0.22 -3.44 -9.20
CA TYR A 37 -1.14 -3.93 -8.97
C TYR A 37 -1.11 -5.32 -8.30
N GLU A 38 -0.33 -6.24 -8.87
CA GLU A 38 -0.18 -7.60 -8.33
C GLU A 38 0.49 -7.62 -6.95
N ARG A 39 1.47 -6.75 -6.69
CA ARG A 39 2.08 -6.61 -5.35
C ARG A 39 1.08 -6.10 -4.32
N LEU A 40 0.27 -5.10 -4.68
CA LEU A 40 -0.76 -4.57 -3.79
C LEU A 40 -1.81 -5.64 -3.44
N LYS A 41 -2.24 -6.40 -4.45
CA LYS A 41 -3.16 -7.55 -4.30
C LYS A 41 -2.54 -8.66 -3.44
N SER A 42 -1.27 -9.01 -3.68
CA SER A 42 -0.53 -10.00 -2.87
C SER A 42 -0.34 -9.53 -1.42
N ALA A 43 -0.01 -8.25 -1.17
CA ALA A 43 0.10 -7.72 0.19
C ALA A 43 -1.24 -7.79 0.93
N LEU A 44 -2.35 -7.50 0.26
CA LEU A 44 -3.68 -7.65 0.83
C LEU A 44 -4.03 -9.12 1.12
N TYR A 45 -3.70 -10.03 0.20
CA TYR A 45 -3.89 -11.47 0.38
C TYR A 45 -3.12 -12.00 1.61
N HIS A 46 -1.82 -11.69 1.73
CA HIS A 46 -1.01 -12.11 2.88
C HIS A 46 -1.49 -11.52 4.19
N LEU A 47 -2.03 -10.29 4.18
CA LEU A 47 -2.63 -9.68 5.36
C LEU A 47 -3.85 -10.48 5.84
N LEU A 48 -4.69 -10.93 4.92
CA LEU A 48 -5.87 -11.77 5.20
C LEU A 48 -5.50 -13.20 5.64
N LEU A 49 -4.26 -13.64 5.44
CA LEU A 49 -3.75 -14.91 5.95
C LEU A 49 -3.20 -14.83 7.39
N THR A 50 -3.06 -13.63 7.95
CA THR A 50 -2.54 -13.47 9.32
C THR A 50 -3.47 -14.08 10.37
N ASP A 51 -2.93 -14.37 11.55
CA ASP A 51 -3.69 -14.98 12.65
C ASP A 51 -4.91 -14.16 13.09
N GLU A 52 -4.92 -12.86 12.83
CA GLU A 52 -6.05 -11.99 13.15
C GLU A 52 -7.33 -12.40 12.41
N PHE A 53 -7.21 -12.92 11.20
CA PHE A 53 -8.32 -13.36 10.34
C PHE A 53 -8.61 -14.86 10.44
N LYS A 54 -7.95 -15.56 11.37
CA LYS A 54 -8.15 -16.99 11.57
C LYS A 54 -9.62 -17.30 11.91
N GLY A 55 -10.22 -18.21 11.13
CA GLY A 55 -11.60 -18.64 11.31
C GLY A 55 -12.65 -17.71 10.71
N LEU A 56 -12.25 -16.64 10.01
CA LEU A 56 -13.19 -15.75 9.31
C LEU A 56 -13.53 -16.22 7.88
N PHE A 57 -12.81 -17.21 7.38
CA PHE A 57 -13.03 -17.82 6.07
C PHE A 57 -13.29 -19.31 6.24
N GLU A 58 -14.25 -19.86 5.48
CA GLU A 58 -14.50 -21.31 5.43
C GLU A 58 -13.28 -22.06 4.90
N ASP A 59 -12.73 -21.59 3.78
CA ASP A 59 -11.41 -21.96 3.26
C ASP A 59 -10.50 -20.75 3.40
N LYS A 60 -9.50 -20.84 4.30
CA LYS A 60 -8.58 -19.74 4.60
C LYS A 60 -7.91 -19.19 3.34
N PHE A 61 -7.36 -20.06 2.50
CA PHE A 61 -6.54 -19.62 1.37
C PHE A 61 -7.42 -19.13 0.23
N ARG A 62 -8.49 -19.85 -0.07
CA ARG A 62 -9.42 -19.45 -1.12
C ARG A 62 -10.19 -18.18 -0.75
N GLY A 63 -10.75 -18.12 0.46
CA GLY A 63 -11.52 -16.96 0.93
C GLY A 63 -10.69 -15.68 0.99
N ALA A 64 -9.45 -15.76 1.50
CA ALA A 64 -8.54 -14.62 1.50
C ALA A 64 -8.19 -14.16 0.07
N LYS A 65 -7.93 -15.10 -0.84
CA LYS A 65 -7.63 -14.80 -2.24
C LYS A 65 -8.82 -14.17 -2.95
N ASP A 66 -9.99 -14.79 -2.83
CA ASP A 66 -11.23 -14.33 -3.46
C ASP A 66 -11.58 -12.92 -2.95
N LEU A 67 -11.43 -12.66 -1.65
CA LEU A 67 -11.69 -11.32 -1.09
C LEU A 67 -10.68 -10.27 -1.58
N ALA A 68 -9.38 -10.59 -1.61
CA ALA A 68 -8.37 -9.67 -2.13
C ALA A 68 -8.61 -9.32 -3.60
N GLN A 69 -9.02 -10.30 -4.41
CA GLN A 69 -9.40 -10.10 -5.81
C GLN A 69 -10.67 -9.26 -5.92
N ASN A 70 -11.73 -9.58 -5.17
CA ASN A 70 -12.97 -8.81 -5.19
C ASN A 70 -12.78 -7.34 -4.77
N ILE A 71 -11.86 -7.06 -3.83
CA ILE A 71 -11.53 -5.67 -3.45
C ILE A 71 -10.87 -4.93 -4.62
N ALA A 72 -9.96 -5.58 -5.35
CA ALA A 72 -9.26 -4.98 -6.48
C ALA A 72 -10.23 -4.73 -7.65
N ASP A 73 -10.95 -5.77 -8.07
CA ASP A 73 -11.97 -5.76 -9.13
C ASP A 73 -13.06 -4.70 -8.83
N TYR A 74 -13.56 -4.62 -7.60
CA TYR A 74 -14.60 -3.63 -7.23
C TYR A 74 -14.16 -2.15 -7.40
N ILE A 75 -12.85 -1.87 -7.35
CA ILE A 75 -12.29 -0.51 -7.32
C ILE A 75 -11.64 -0.10 -8.64
N ASP A 76 -11.10 -1.05 -9.41
CA ASP A 76 -10.34 -0.74 -10.61
C ASP A 76 -11.22 -0.14 -11.73
N LYS A 77 -10.64 0.13 -12.90
CA LYS A 77 -11.34 0.92 -13.94
C LYS A 77 -12.09 0.07 -14.94
N ASP A 78 -11.79 -1.21 -15.02
CA ASP A 78 -12.33 -2.06 -16.06
C ASP A 78 -13.55 -2.84 -15.55
N ASP A 79 -14.20 -3.57 -16.46
CA ASP A 79 -15.35 -4.43 -16.16
C ASP A 79 -14.90 -5.91 -16.15
N ALA A 80 -13.59 -6.18 -16.00
CA ALA A 80 -13.00 -7.50 -16.19
C ALA A 80 -12.62 -8.13 -14.86
N GLN A 81 -12.87 -9.44 -14.73
CA GLN A 81 -12.37 -10.18 -13.57
C GLN A 81 -10.85 -10.41 -13.72
N ASN A 82 -10.06 -9.73 -12.89
CA ASN A 82 -8.61 -9.67 -13.02
C ASN A 82 -7.91 -10.79 -12.22
N GLU A 83 -7.51 -11.86 -12.92
CA GLU A 83 -6.75 -12.96 -12.33
C GLU A 83 -5.26 -12.65 -12.13
N PRO A 84 -4.56 -13.42 -11.27
CA PRO A 84 -3.13 -13.30 -11.10
C PRO A 84 -2.38 -13.32 -12.45
N GLY A 85 -1.53 -12.30 -12.65
CA GLY A 85 -0.75 -12.14 -13.88
C GLY A 85 -1.46 -11.34 -14.98
N GLY A 86 -2.53 -10.61 -14.63
CA GLY A 86 -3.25 -9.73 -15.55
C GLY A 86 -4.07 -10.47 -16.61
N GLN A 87 -4.56 -11.67 -16.30
CA GLN A 87 -5.47 -12.40 -17.19
C GLN A 87 -6.93 -12.05 -16.87
N GLU A 88 -7.69 -11.62 -17.87
CA GLU A 88 -9.12 -11.36 -17.75
C GLU A 88 -9.91 -12.67 -17.93
N ARG A 89 -10.74 -13.06 -16.95
CA ARG A 89 -11.56 -14.29 -17.05
C ARG A 89 -13.02 -14.09 -17.43
N GLY A 90 -13.40 -12.87 -17.79
CA GLY A 90 -14.74 -12.53 -18.22
C GLY A 90 -15.22 -11.23 -17.61
N ARG A 91 -16.51 -10.95 -17.78
CA ARG A 91 -17.13 -9.73 -17.27
C ARG A 91 -17.50 -9.89 -15.80
N GLU A 92 -17.20 -8.88 -15.00
CA GLU A 92 -17.63 -8.81 -13.61
C GLU A 92 -19.15 -8.89 -13.45
N GLY A 93 -19.61 -9.45 -12.32
CA GLY A 93 -21.03 -9.53 -11.99
C GLY A 93 -21.84 -10.57 -12.78
N VAL A 94 -21.22 -11.34 -13.68
CA VAL A 94 -21.87 -12.40 -14.46
C VAL A 94 -21.55 -13.78 -13.86
N GLY A 95 -22.47 -14.35 -13.07
CA GLY A 95 -22.39 -15.78 -12.66
C GLY A 95 -22.75 -16.12 -11.22
N GLY A 96 -22.96 -15.13 -10.33
CA GLY A 96 -23.42 -15.34 -8.95
C GLY A 96 -24.84 -14.78 -8.76
N GLY A 97 -25.69 -15.46 -7.99
CA GLY A 97 -27.10 -15.09 -7.79
C GLY A 97 -27.37 -13.72 -7.16
N LEU A 98 -26.33 -12.98 -6.77
CA LEU A 98 -26.39 -11.55 -6.46
C LEU A 98 -25.62 -10.79 -7.54
N GLN A 99 -26.33 -10.00 -8.34
CA GLN A 99 -25.72 -8.99 -9.22
C GLN A 99 -25.22 -7.84 -8.35
N VAL A 100 -24.04 -8.00 -7.75
CA VAL A 100 -23.34 -6.88 -7.12
C VAL A 100 -22.81 -6.03 -8.26
N GLN A 101 -23.30 -4.79 -8.34
CA GLN A 101 -22.78 -3.81 -9.28
C GLN A 101 -21.40 -3.39 -8.79
N MET A 102 -20.37 -3.67 -9.59
CA MET A 102 -19.02 -3.18 -9.30
C MET A 102 -19.00 -1.65 -9.41
N LYS A 103 -18.21 -1.02 -8.55
CA LYS A 103 -18.18 0.44 -8.46
C LYS A 103 -17.36 1.05 -9.60
N ASN A 104 -16.30 0.37 -10.00
CA ASN A 104 -15.33 0.73 -11.03
C ASN A 104 -14.83 2.17 -10.88
N ALA A 105 -14.66 2.57 -9.61
CA ALA A 105 -14.31 3.91 -9.18
C ALA A 105 -13.68 3.87 -7.78
N LYS A 106 -12.92 4.93 -7.47
CA LYS A 106 -12.37 5.14 -6.12
C LYS A 106 -13.47 5.14 -5.06
N LEU A 107 -13.19 4.49 -3.93
CA LEU A 107 -13.96 4.58 -2.70
C LEU A 107 -13.82 6.00 -2.11
N LEU A 108 -14.93 6.55 -1.63
CA LEU A 108 -15.01 7.83 -0.95
C LEU A 108 -14.86 7.67 0.57
N SER A 109 -15.26 6.52 1.11
CA SER A 109 -15.05 6.18 2.52
C SER A 109 -14.66 4.71 2.72
N MET A 110 -14.12 4.40 3.89
CA MET A 110 -13.75 3.03 4.25
C MET A 110 -14.96 2.09 4.30
N GLU A 111 -16.12 2.59 4.73
CA GLU A 111 -17.35 1.81 4.89
C GLU A 111 -17.86 1.22 3.58
N GLU A 112 -17.49 1.80 2.42
CA GLU A 112 -17.85 1.23 1.13
C GLU A 112 -17.22 -0.13 0.86
N LEU A 113 -16.16 -0.50 1.58
CA LEU A 113 -15.60 -1.86 1.53
C LEU A 113 -16.61 -2.93 1.97
N MET A 114 -17.62 -2.58 2.78
CA MET A 114 -18.70 -3.50 3.17
C MET A 114 -19.58 -3.93 1.98
N MET A 115 -19.51 -3.22 0.85
CA MET A 115 -20.23 -3.57 -0.37
C MET A 115 -19.48 -4.60 -1.23
N VAL A 116 -18.22 -4.87 -0.91
CA VAL A 116 -17.39 -5.82 -1.66
C VAL A 116 -17.87 -7.26 -1.39
N PRO A 117 -18.10 -8.07 -2.43
CA PRO A 117 -18.48 -9.47 -2.26
C PRO A 117 -17.48 -10.24 -1.38
N GLY A 118 -18.00 -10.94 -0.36
CA GLY A 118 -17.19 -11.68 0.60
C GLY A 118 -16.68 -10.86 1.80
N MET A 119 -16.90 -9.55 1.84
CA MET A 119 -16.66 -8.74 3.03
C MET A 119 -17.76 -8.97 4.07
N THR A 120 -17.38 -9.37 5.27
CA THR A 120 -18.28 -9.43 6.44
C THR A 120 -17.91 -8.32 7.42
N GLU A 121 -18.81 -8.00 8.36
CA GLU A 121 -18.54 -7.00 9.41
C GLU A 121 -17.29 -7.37 10.23
N ASP A 122 -17.13 -8.64 10.59
CA ASP A 122 -15.97 -9.11 11.36
C ASP A 122 -14.65 -8.96 10.59
N ILE A 123 -14.66 -9.28 9.29
CA ILE A 123 -13.49 -9.08 8.43
C ILE A 123 -13.20 -7.58 8.32
N PHE A 124 -14.21 -6.76 8.05
CA PHE A 124 -14.07 -5.32 7.89
C PHE A 124 -13.49 -4.66 9.14
N GLN A 125 -14.01 -4.97 10.33
CA GLN A 125 -13.51 -4.39 11.59
C GLN A 125 -12.06 -4.74 11.86
N LYS A 126 -11.63 -5.96 11.51
CA LYS A 126 -10.22 -6.37 11.62
C LYS A 126 -9.32 -5.80 10.54
N LEU A 127 -9.86 -5.55 9.35
CA LEU A 127 -9.10 -5.04 8.21
C LEU A 127 -8.93 -3.51 8.26
N LYS A 128 -9.90 -2.80 8.84
CA LYS A 128 -9.95 -1.34 8.99
C LYS A 128 -8.67 -0.68 9.54
N PRO A 129 -7.91 -1.27 10.48
CA PRO A 129 -6.68 -0.66 10.97
C PRO A 129 -5.50 -0.74 10.00
N TYR A 130 -5.58 -1.57 8.97
CA TYR A 130 -4.51 -1.83 8.00
C TYR A 130 -4.74 -1.19 6.64
N LEU A 131 -5.97 -0.76 6.36
CA LEU A 131 -6.37 -0.21 5.08
C LEU A 131 -6.71 1.27 5.19
N THR A 132 -6.54 1.95 4.07
CA THR A 132 -7.05 3.30 3.86
C THR A 132 -7.60 3.45 2.43
N VAL A 133 -8.48 4.41 2.24
CA VAL A 133 -8.91 4.90 0.92
C VAL A 133 -8.31 6.28 0.62
N TYR A 134 -7.51 6.79 1.55
CA TYR A 134 -6.95 8.14 1.51
C TYR A 134 -5.46 8.05 1.18
N GLY A 135 -5.06 8.58 0.02
CA GLY A 135 -3.68 8.53 -0.44
C GLY A 135 -3.59 8.70 -1.95
N ALA A 136 -2.42 9.12 -2.42
CA ALA A 136 -2.15 9.34 -3.84
C ALA A 136 -1.65 8.09 -4.57
N ASP A 137 -0.90 7.23 -3.87
CA ASP A 137 -0.17 6.08 -4.42
C ASP A 137 -0.40 4.79 -3.60
N GLU A 138 0.21 3.70 -4.08
CA GLU A 138 0.22 2.36 -3.48
C GLU A 138 1.32 2.17 -2.43
N LYS A 139 2.20 3.16 -2.25
CA LYS A 139 3.34 3.06 -1.35
C LYS A 139 2.89 3.19 0.10
N ILE A 140 3.64 2.58 0.99
CA ILE A 140 3.32 2.56 2.43
C ILE A 140 4.47 3.17 3.24
N PHE A 141 4.14 4.01 4.21
CA PHE A 141 5.07 4.53 5.20
C PHE A 141 5.28 3.46 6.29
N VAL A 142 6.19 2.52 6.02
CA VAL A 142 6.37 1.31 6.82
C VAL A 142 6.83 1.59 8.27
N CYS A 143 7.48 2.73 8.53
CA CYS A 143 7.99 3.08 9.86
C CYS A 143 6.92 3.27 10.93
N ARG A 144 5.66 3.41 10.52
CA ARG A 144 4.49 3.49 11.39
C ARG A 144 3.43 2.44 11.07
N ALA A 145 3.69 1.61 10.08
CA ALA A 145 2.79 0.53 9.72
C ALA A 145 2.76 -0.52 10.84
N LYS A 146 1.60 -1.15 11.01
CA LYS A 146 1.46 -2.25 11.96
C LYS A 146 2.22 -3.49 11.48
N ASP A 147 2.81 -4.21 12.43
CA ASP A 147 3.61 -5.43 12.19
C ASP A 147 3.01 -6.42 11.18
N PRO A 148 1.71 -6.79 11.27
CA PRO A 148 1.09 -7.70 10.31
C PRO A 148 1.19 -7.19 8.87
N LEU A 149 0.96 -5.90 8.64
CA LEU A 149 1.06 -5.29 7.31
C LEU A 149 2.50 -5.28 6.80
N VAL A 150 3.48 -5.00 7.66
CA VAL A 150 4.91 -5.04 7.27
C VAL A 150 5.32 -6.43 6.81
N LYS A 151 4.90 -7.47 7.55
CA LYS A 151 5.16 -8.87 7.17
C LYS A 151 4.48 -9.22 5.85
N SER A 152 3.23 -8.80 5.64
CA SER A 152 2.52 -9.02 4.38
C SER A 152 3.20 -8.34 3.19
N LEU A 153 3.79 -7.16 3.38
CA LEU A 153 4.57 -6.49 2.32
C LEU A 153 5.87 -7.24 1.99
N ILE A 154 6.55 -7.80 3.00
CA ILE A 154 7.76 -8.60 2.79
C ILE A 154 7.42 -9.89 2.02
N LEU A 155 6.34 -10.57 2.40
CA LEU A 155 5.86 -11.76 1.70
C LEU A 155 5.54 -11.45 0.24
N ALA A 156 4.74 -10.40 0.01
CA ALA A 156 4.40 -9.94 -1.34
C ALA A 156 5.63 -9.53 -2.17
N TYR A 157 6.64 -8.93 -1.54
CA TYR A 157 7.92 -8.62 -2.18
C TYR A 157 8.65 -9.89 -2.62
N THR A 158 8.72 -10.90 -1.75
CA THR A 158 9.46 -12.14 -2.03
C THR A 158 8.79 -13.01 -3.10
N GLU A 159 7.46 -13.08 -3.12
CA GLU A 159 6.71 -13.83 -4.14
C GLU A 159 6.90 -13.28 -5.56
N ASN A 160 7.01 -11.95 -5.66
CA ASN A 160 7.13 -11.26 -6.94
C ASN A 160 8.60 -11.08 -7.38
N ASN A 161 9.57 -11.47 -6.55
CA ASN A 161 10.99 -11.28 -6.84
C ASN A 161 11.63 -12.58 -7.32
N THR A 162 11.97 -12.63 -8.62
CA THR A 162 12.59 -13.82 -9.25
C THR A 162 14.03 -14.10 -8.80
N ARG A 163 14.64 -13.24 -7.97
CA ARG A 163 16.04 -13.38 -7.51
C ARG A 163 16.17 -14.15 -6.19
N MET A 164 15.05 -14.56 -5.59
CA MET A 164 15.05 -15.29 -4.34
C MET A 164 13.95 -16.35 -4.32
N GLU A 165 14.08 -17.32 -3.43
CA GLU A 165 12.98 -18.22 -3.12
C GLU A 165 11.93 -17.45 -2.30
N PRO A 166 10.63 -17.54 -2.65
CA PRO A 166 9.57 -16.89 -1.88
C PRO A 166 9.61 -17.32 -0.41
N VAL A 167 9.55 -16.33 0.48
CA VAL A 167 9.47 -16.61 1.92
C VAL A 167 8.10 -17.16 2.23
N ARG A 168 8.06 -18.22 3.03
CA ARG A 168 6.82 -18.86 3.49
C ARG A 168 6.45 -18.33 4.86
N ASP A 169 5.15 -18.20 5.11
CA ASP A 169 4.58 -17.72 6.38
C ASP A 169 5.00 -18.54 7.61
N ASP A 170 5.36 -19.82 7.40
CA ASP A 170 5.79 -20.72 8.47
C ASP A 170 7.25 -20.48 8.94
N ASN A 171 8.03 -19.68 8.20
CA ASN A 171 9.39 -19.30 8.59
C ASN A 171 9.40 -18.02 9.45
N ALA A 172 8.86 -18.14 10.66
CA ALA A 172 8.71 -17.02 11.59
C ALA A 172 10.05 -16.34 11.96
N GLU A 173 11.14 -17.11 12.02
CA GLU A 173 12.48 -16.56 12.33
C GLU A 173 12.97 -15.66 11.20
N LEU A 174 12.89 -16.12 9.94
CA LEU A 174 13.30 -15.33 8.79
C LEU A 174 12.43 -14.09 8.62
N LEU A 175 11.10 -14.21 8.82
CA LEU A 175 10.18 -13.07 8.73
C LEU A 175 10.45 -12.03 9.83
N THR A 176 10.76 -12.46 11.05
CA THR A 176 11.13 -11.53 12.14
C THR A 176 12.41 -10.80 11.79
N LYS A 177 13.45 -11.52 11.37
CA LYS A 177 14.73 -10.94 10.92
C LYS A 177 14.54 -9.95 9.77
N ALA A 178 13.71 -10.29 8.79
CA ALA A 178 13.39 -9.43 7.64
C ALA A 178 12.62 -8.17 8.08
N THR A 179 11.65 -8.32 8.99
CA THR A 179 10.88 -7.21 9.55
C THR A 179 11.78 -6.25 10.34
N ASP A 180 12.64 -6.78 11.20
CA ASP A 180 13.61 -6.00 11.97
C ASP A 180 14.59 -5.25 11.05
N ALA A 181 15.04 -5.89 9.96
CA ALA A 181 15.90 -5.24 8.98
C ALA A 181 15.23 -4.03 8.32
N VAL A 182 13.94 -4.12 8.02
CA VAL A 182 13.16 -3.00 7.47
C VAL A 182 12.95 -1.91 8.53
N LEU A 183 12.44 -2.26 9.71
CA LEU A 183 12.07 -1.27 10.73
C LEU A 183 13.28 -0.54 11.31
N ASN A 184 14.43 -1.22 11.49
CA ASN A 184 15.66 -0.58 11.97
C ASN A 184 16.31 0.34 10.93
N SER A 185 15.85 0.31 9.68
CA SER A 185 16.35 1.16 8.59
C SER A 185 15.51 2.43 8.37
N CYS A 186 14.50 2.65 9.21
CA CYS A 186 13.63 3.81 9.13
C CYS A 186 14.35 5.15 9.34
N PRO A 187 14.04 6.21 8.55
CA PRO A 187 13.08 6.28 7.44
C PRO A 187 13.69 6.10 6.03
N ASP A 188 14.92 5.58 5.91
CA ASP A 188 15.63 5.45 4.63
C ASP A 188 15.15 4.23 3.82
N THR A 189 14.35 4.48 2.78
CA THR A 189 13.77 3.44 1.92
C THR A 189 14.81 2.62 1.15
N GLN A 190 15.97 3.22 0.83
CA GLN A 190 17.04 2.49 0.14
C GLN A 190 17.79 1.60 1.13
N ALA A 191 18.02 2.08 2.35
CA ALA A 191 18.58 1.26 3.43
C ALA A 191 17.65 0.09 3.77
N MET A 192 16.33 0.32 3.86
CA MET A 192 15.33 -0.75 4.05
C MET A 192 15.46 -1.83 2.98
N ALA A 193 15.50 -1.45 1.70
CA ALA A 193 15.60 -2.41 0.61
C ALA A 193 16.91 -3.22 0.66
N ASN A 194 18.04 -2.55 0.91
CA ASN A 194 19.34 -3.20 0.97
C ASN A 194 19.45 -4.16 2.16
N ASN A 195 19.00 -3.74 3.35
CA ASN A 195 19.07 -4.54 4.57
C ASN A 195 18.07 -5.70 4.52
N LEU A 196 16.91 -5.52 3.87
CA LEU A 196 15.97 -6.60 3.60
C LEU A 196 16.59 -7.65 2.66
N ASP A 197 17.16 -7.23 1.52
CA ASP A 197 17.83 -8.13 0.57
C ASP A 197 18.95 -8.92 1.26
N GLN A 198 19.74 -8.27 2.14
CA GLN A 198 20.77 -8.94 2.93
C GLN A 198 20.16 -9.92 3.95
N ALA A 199 19.08 -9.55 4.63
CA ALA A 199 18.42 -10.41 5.62
C ALA A 199 17.86 -11.69 4.97
N LEU A 200 17.34 -11.56 3.75
CA LEU A 200 16.77 -12.62 2.91
C LEU A 200 17.83 -13.42 2.12
N GLY A 201 19.10 -13.05 2.20
CA GLY A 201 20.19 -13.77 1.52
C GLY A 201 20.20 -13.59 0.00
N VAL A 202 19.66 -12.50 -0.52
CA VAL A 202 19.69 -12.17 -1.94
C VAL A 202 21.14 -11.93 -2.35
N VAL A 203 21.67 -12.77 -3.23
CA VAL A 203 23.00 -12.57 -3.81
C VAL A 203 22.91 -11.36 -4.73
N GLN A 204 23.47 -10.23 -4.30
CA GLN A 204 23.65 -9.10 -5.21
C GLN A 204 24.61 -9.54 -6.32
N PRO A 205 24.30 -9.32 -7.60
CA PRO A 205 25.30 -9.50 -8.64
C PRO A 205 26.48 -8.61 -8.27
N GLU A 206 27.64 -9.20 -8.05
CA GLU A 206 28.84 -8.48 -7.66
C GLU A 206 29.02 -7.27 -8.57
N ASN A 207 29.22 -6.11 -7.97
CA ASN A 207 29.68 -4.92 -8.67
C ASN A 207 30.96 -5.30 -9.42
N THR A 208 30.83 -5.66 -10.70
CA THR A 208 31.99 -5.78 -11.57
C THR A 208 32.63 -4.39 -11.55
N PRO A 209 33.89 -4.26 -11.11
CA PRO A 209 34.53 -2.96 -11.09
C PRO A 209 34.51 -2.42 -12.52
N SER A 210 33.85 -1.29 -12.68
CA SER A 210 33.92 -0.49 -13.90
C SER A 210 35.41 -0.30 -14.22
N PRO A 211 35.88 -0.67 -15.43
CA PRO A 211 37.29 -0.51 -15.74
C PRO A 211 37.62 0.98 -15.64
N SER A 212 38.49 1.28 -14.68
CA SER A 212 39.02 2.60 -14.43
C SER A 212 39.65 3.17 -15.70
N SER A 213 39.38 4.45 -15.89
CA SER A 213 40.10 5.40 -16.73
C SER A 213 41.53 4.99 -17.11
N ALA A 214 41.72 4.61 -18.37
CA ALA A 214 42.98 4.77 -19.08
C ALA A 214 42.84 5.92 -20.08
N ALA A 215 43.69 6.94 -19.91
CA ALA A 215 43.66 8.18 -20.67
C ALA A 215 44.36 8.07 -22.05
N ARG A 216 43.79 8.83 -23.00
CA ARG A 216 44.37 9.47 -24.20
C ARG A 216 44.81 8.60 -25.41
N ALA A 217 44.19 8.87 -26.57
CA ALA A 217 44.74 9.79 -27.60
C ALA A 217 43.82 9.95 -28.84
N GLY A 218 43.56 11.21 -29.27
CA GLY A 218 43.58 11.63 -30.70
C GLY A 218 42.32 11.61 -31.58
N GLY A 219 41.51 12.70 -31.54
CA GLY A 219 40.82 13.42 -32.66
C GLY A 219 39.87 12.69 -33.66
N PRO A 220 39.22 13.42 -34.60
CA PRO A 220 38.41 14.63 -34.47
C PRO A 220 36.93 14.44 -34.93
N THR A 221 36.07 15.36 -34.46
CA THR A 221 34.79 15.88 -35.00
C THR A 221 33.92 15.05 -35.95
N SER A 222 32.68 14.75 -35.54
CA SER A 222 31.50 14.82 -36.43
C SER A 222 30.23 15.11 -35.64
N THR A 223 29.68 16.30 -35.86
CA THR A 223 28.32 16.74 -35.52
C THR A 223 27.31 15.93 -36.32
N LEU A 224 26.29 15.37 -35.68
CA LEU A 224 24.99 15.08 -36.30
C LEU A 224 23.90 15.07 -35.22
N THR A 225 23.05 16.08 -35.30
CA THR A 225 21.73 16.20 -34.67
C THR A 225 20.77 15.14 -35.20
N GLY A 226 19.97 14.53 -34.32
CA GLY A 226 18.85 13.68 -34.70
C GLY A 226 18.06 13.20 -33.49
N ALA A 227 16.94 13.87 -33.21
CA ALA A 227 15.92 13.40 -32.29
C ALA A 227 15.22 12.16 -32.87
N THR A 228 14.99 11.14 -32.05
CA THR A 228 13.72 10.38 -32.02
C THR A 228 13.69 9.45 -30.81
N SER A 229 12.66 9.66 -29.99
CA SER A 229 12.00 8.71 -29.10
C SER A 229 11.67 7.40 -29.82
N GLY A 230 11.98 6.27 -29.20
CA GLY A 230 11.56 4.95 -29.64
C GLY A 230 11.71 3.96 -28.49
N GLY A 231 10.59 3.36 -28.09
CA GLY A 231 10.47 2.54 -26.89
C GLY A 231 11.40 1.33 -26.88
N GLY A 232 12.19 1.24 -25.82
CA GLY A 232 12.76 -0.02 -25.36
C GLY A 232 11.90 -0.55 -24.23
N ALA A 233 11.18 -1.64 -24.48
CA ALA A 233 10.60 -2.46 -23.43
C ALA A 233 11.74 -2.91 -22.50
N GLY A 234 11.81 -2.27 -21.33
CA GLY A 234 12.81 -2.57 -20.30
C GLY A 234 12.53 -3.90 -19.62
N LEU A 235 12.96 -4.99 -20.24
CA LEU A 235 13.30 -6.22 -19.53
C LEU A 235 14.51 -5.91 -18.63
N GLY A 236 14.27 -5.71 -17.33
CA GLY A 236 15.37 -5.60 -16.35
C GLY A 236 15.26 -4.55 -15.25
N GLN A 237 14.09 -4.00 -14.92
CA GLN A 237 13.95 -3.37 -13.61
C GLN A 237 13.90 -4.47 -12.55
N SER A 238 14.98 -4.59 -11.78
CA SER A 238 14.97 -5.34 -10.53
C SER A 238 13.90 -4.73 -9.63
N ASP A 239 12.86 -5.48 -9.32
CA ASP A 239 11.81 -5.06 -8.40
C ASP A 239 12.46 -4.86 -7.02
N LYS A 240 12.56 -3.61 -6.56
CA LYS A 240 13.17 -3.29 -5.26
C LYS A 240 12.08 -3.08 -4.23
N PHE A 241 12.35 -3.46 -2.98
CA PHE A 241 11.42 -3.19 -1.88
C PHE A 241 11.15 -1.67 -1.71
N SER A 242 12.12 -0.82 -2.06
CA SER A 242 11.97 0.65 -2.09
C SER A 242 10.81 1.14 -2.97
N ASP A 243 10.35 0.33 -3.93
CA ASP A 243 9.23 0.67 -4.80
C ASP A 243 7.87 0.53 -4.09
N MET A 244 7.81 -0.21 -2.97
CA MET A 244 6.60 -0.46 -2.18
C MET A 244 6.46 0.48 -0.98
N VAL A 245 7.50 1.25 -0.67
CA VAL A 245 7.58 2.05 0.56
C VAL A 245 7.85 3.52 0.29
N LYS A 246 7.41 4.38 1.20
CA LYS A 246 7.73 5.83 1.20
C LYS A 246 8.43 6.22 2.50
N ASN A 247 9.16 7.33 2.47
CA ASN A 247 9.96 7.83 3.59
C ASN A 247 9.24 8.88 4.46
N GLU A 248 8.04 9.30 4.06
CA GLU A 248 7.30 10.35 4.73
C GLU A 248 5.81 10.04 4.80
N ASN A 249 5.16 10.52 5.86
CA ASN A 249 3.71 10.51 6.00
C ASN A 249 3.16 11.90 5.74
N LYS A 250 2.11 11.99 4.92
CA LYS A 250 1.42 13.23 4.53
C LYS A 250 -0.07 13.17 4.78
N ILE A 251 -0.65 11.99 4.93
CA ILE A 251 -2.09 11.83 5.16
C ILE A 251 -2.32 11.42 6.61
N PHE A 252 -3.08 12.23 7.34
CA PHE A 252 -3.36 12.03 8.75
C PHE A 252 -4.86 11.91 9.00
N SER A 253 -5.25 10.99 9.87
CA SER A 253 -6.56 11.02 10.51
C SER A 253 -6.48 11.77 11.83
N ILE A 254 -7.47 12.61 12.11
CA ILE A 254 -7.60 13.32 13.36
C ILE A 254 -8.98 12.98 13.92
N ILE A 255 -9.00 12.38 15.10
CA ILE A 255 -10.22 12.13 15.86
C ILE A 255 -10.25 13.16 16.99
N GLY A 256 -11.08 14.19 16.83
CA GLY A 256 -11.35 15.16 17.89
C GLY A 256 -12.55 14.73 18.71
N ILE A 257 -12.44 14.76 20.03
CA ILE A 257 -13.55 14.51 20.97
C ILE A 257 -13.78 15.79 21.75
N GLY A 258 -15.02 16.28 21.73
CA GLY A 258 -15.45 17.45 22.50
C GLY A 258 -16.59 17.09 23.44
N THR A 259 -16.49 17.49 24.70
CA THR A 259 -17.51 17.25 25.72
C THR A 259 -17.97 18.57 26.33
N VAL A 260 -19.29 18.82 26.32
CA VAL A 260 -19.93 20.00 26.94
C VAL A 260 -21.14 19.53 27.74
N GLY A 261 -21.10 19.71 29.06
CA GLY A 261 -22.11 19.14 29.95
C GLY A 261 -22.17 17.61 29.83
N GLU A 262 -23.32 17.08 29.43
CA GLU A 262 -23.54 15.64 29.18
C GLU A 262 -23.40 15.25 27.70
N THR A 263 -23.11 16.20 26.81
CA THR A 263 -22.99 15.94 25.37
C THR A 263 -21.54 15.69 24.99
N GLU A 264 -21.28 14.56 24.35
CA GLU A 264 -20.00 14.24 23.70
C GLU A 264 -20.20 14.20 22.18
N VAL A 265 -19.27 14.83 21.44
CA VAL A 265 -19.23 14.81 19.98
C VAL A 265 -17.86 14.33 19.55
N LYS A 266 -17.84 13.33 18.67
CA LYS A 266 -16.62 12.81 18.06
C LYS A 266 -16.57 13.22 16.59
N LEU A 267 -15.53 13.93 16.19
CA LEU A 267 -15.29 14.37 14.82
C LEU A 267 -14.07 13.63 14.27
N LYS A 268 -14.27 12.85 13.22
CA LYS A 268 -13.17 12.26 12.46
C LYS A 268 -12.91 13.10 11.23
N THR A 269 -11.66 13.51 11.03
CA THR A 269 -11.19 14.27 9.87
C THR A 269 -10.00 13.55 9.23
N ILE A 270 -9.89 13.60 7.90
CA ILE A 270 -8.71 13.19 7.16
C ILE A 270 -8.08 14.42 6.50
N LEU A 271 -6.79 14.60 6.72
CA LEU A 271 -6.05 15.78 6.31
C LEU A 271 -4.88 15.39 5.42
N ASP A 272 -4.77 16.06 4.28
CA ASP A 272 -3.62 16.01 3.39
C ASP A 272 -2.67 17.18 3.68
N THR A 273 -1.49 16.84 4.19
CA THR A 273 -0.41 17.77 4.53
C THR A 273 0.71 17.78 3.51
N THR A 274 0.45 17.35 2.27
CA THR A 274 1.41 17.39 1.15
C THR A 274 1.88 18.82 0.89
N ASN A 275 0.99 19.82 1.08
CA ASN A 275 1.39 21.22 1.00
C ASN A 275 2.27 21.61 2.21
N PRO A 276 3.49 22.16 2.01
CA PRO A 276 4.34 22.56 3.13
C PRO A 276 3.76 23.75 3.92
N ASN A 277 2.80 24.50 3.37
CA ASN A 277 2.09 25.55 4.07
C ASN A 277 0.83 24.98 4.76
N PRO A 278 0.75 24.99 6.11
CA PRO A 278 -0.40 24.47 6.84
C PRO A 278 -1.74 25.12 6.49
N ASN A 279 -1.72 26.39 6.07
CA ASN A 279 -2.93 27.10 5.63
C ASN A 279 -3.46 26.62 4.27
N ARG A 280 -2.75 25.69 3.62
CA ARG A 280 -3.13 25.06 2.35
C ARG A 280 -3.26 23.55 2.48
N TRP A 281 -3.27 23.02 3.71
CA TRP A 281 -3.63 21.63 3.93
C TRP A 281 -5.08 21.39 3.52
N THR A 282 -5.32 20.25 2.89
CA THR A 282 -6.63 19.94 2.33
C THR A 282 -7.34 18.93 3.21
N MET A 283 -8.55 19.25 3.64
CA MET A 283 -9.42 18.29 4.32
C MET A 283 -10.01 17.35 3.26
N LEU A 284 -9.58 16.10 3.24
CA LEU A 284 -10.04 15.10 2.29
C LEU A 284 -11.41 14.54 2.66
N TYR A 285 -11.68 14.41 3.96
CA TYR A 285 -12.88 13.79 4.49
C TYR A 285 -13.15 14.30 5.91
N TRP A 286 -14.42 14.39 6.29
CA TRP A 286 -14.80 14.53 7.70
C TRP A 286 -16.18 13.91 7.96
N ARG A 287 -16.40 13.47 9.20
CA ARG A 287 -17.72 13.05 9.67
C ARG A 287 -17.84 13.19 11.18
N VAL A 288 -19.08 13.35 11.64
CA VAL A 288 -19.43 13.17 13.06
C VAL A 288 -19.71 11.69 13.29
N GLU A 289 -19.10 11.11 14.34
CA GLU A 289 -19.32 9.74 14.81
C GLU A 289 -20.28 9.70 16.00
#